data_AF-A0A497QX82-F1
#
_entry.id   AF-A0A497QX82-F1
#
_cell.length_a   1.000
_cell.length_b   1.000
_cell.length_c   1.000
_cell.angle_alpha   90.00
_cell.angle_beta   90.00
_cell.angle_gamma   90.00
#
_symmetry.space_group_name_H-M   'P 1'
#
loop_
_entity.id
_entity.type
_entity.pdbx_description
1 polymer ?
#
loop_
_entity_poly.entity_id
_entity_poly.type
_entity_poly.pdbx_seq_one_letter_code
_entity_poly.pdbx_strand_id
1 'polypeptide(L)'
;MDFGKALHELKAGRRVAREGWNGKGIFIELQQPDEHSKMTSPYIYIDTTGLQTDNEAAPKSLVPWLASQTDMLAEDWLDVGAS
;
A
#
# COMPACT_ATOMS: atom_id res chain seq x y z
N MET A 1 -5.17 3.10 12.77
CA MET A 1 -3.87 2.70 13.38
C MET A 1 -2.87 3.81 13.07
N ASP A 2 -1.87 4.03 13.92
CA ASP A 2 -0.74 4.91 13.59
C ASP A 2 0.16 4.30 12.49
N PHE A 3 1.02 5.12 11.89
CA PHE A 3 1.96 4.68 10.85
C PHE A 3 2.95 3.60 11.33
N GLY A 4 3.37 3.64 12.60
CA GLY A 4 4.29 2.66 13.16
C GLY A 4 3.68 1.25 13.19
N LYS A 5 2.42 1.15 13.58
CA LYS A 5 1.61 -0.08 13.52
C LYS A 5 1.38 -0.51 12.08
N ALA A 6 1.06 0.41 11.17
CA ALA A 6 0.93 0.09 9.75
C ALA A 6 2.21 -0.55 9.19
N LEU A 7 3.39 -0.01 9.54
CA LEU A 7 4.67 -0.61 9.16
C LEU A 7 4.93 -1.97 9.81
N HIS A 8 4.43 -2.20 11.03
CA HIS A 8 4.49 -3.52 11.68
C HIS A 8 3.65 -4.56 10.91
N GLU A 9 2.42 -4.22 10.55
CA GLU A 9 1.53 -5.08 9.76
C GLU A 9 2.11 -5.39 8.38
N LEU A 10 2.68 -4.39 7.69
CA LEU A 10 3.38 -4.58 6.42
C LEU A 10 4.52 -5.60 6.54
N LYS A 11 5.33 -5.51 7.60
CA LYS A 11 6.40 -6.49 7.86
C LYS A 11 5.88 -7.88 8.20
N ALA A 12 4.65 -7.98 8.70
CA ALA A 12 3.96 -9.24 8.94
C ALA A 12 3.30 -9.82 7.68
N GLY A 13 3.50 -9.21 6.51
CA GLY A 13 2.92 -9.66 5.24
C GLY A 13 1.45 -9.28 5.08
N ARG A 14 0.98 -8.30 5.86
CA ARG A 14 -0.40 -7.80 5.76
C ARG A 14 -0.44 -6.56 4.87
N ARG A 15 -1.55 -6.38 4.19
CA ARG A 15 -1.85 -5.19 3.41
C ARG A 15 -2.48 -4.14 4.32
N VAL A 16 -2.15 -2.87 4.10
CA VAL A 16 -2.76 -1.76 4.83
C VAL A 16 -3.20 -0.65 3.89
N ALA A 17 -4.19 0.12 4.30
CA ALA A 17 -4.71 1.25 3.54
C ALA A 17 -5.01 2.42 4.48
N ARG A 18 -5.17 3.63 3.92
CA ARG A 18 -5.73 4.77 4.64
C ARG A 18 -7.25 4.75 4.52
N GLU A 19 -7.96 5.13 5.58
CA GLU A 19 -9.42 5.26 5.55
C GLU A 19 -9.88 6.24 4.47
N GLY A 20 -9.14 7.34 4.27
CA GLY A 20 -9.45 8.37 3.28
C GLY A 20 -9.00 8.08 1.85
N TRP A 21 -8.39 6.92 1.55
CA TRP A 21 -8.02 6.61 0.17
C TRP A 21 -9.27 6.39 -0.69
N ASN A 22 -9.26 6.98 -1.88
CA ASN A 22 -10.39 6.99 -2.82
C ASN A 22 -10.65 5.58 -3.37
N GLY A 23 -11.37 4.76 -2.64
CA GLY A 23 -12.02 3.56 -3.15
C GLY A 23 -11.64 2.26 -2.45
N LYS A 24 -12.54 1.27 -2.60
CA LYS A 24 -12.23 -0.13 -2.31
C LYS A 24 -11.17 -0.60 -3.32
N GLY A 25 -10.15 -1.30 -2.85
CA GLY A 25 -9.13 -1.90 -3.71
C GLY A 25 -7.86 -1.06 -3.91
N ILE A 26 -7.64 0.01 -3.13
CA ILE A 26 -6.32 0.63 -2.98
C ILE A 26 -5.71 0.20 -1.64
N PHE A 27 -4.48 -0.30 -1.67
CA PHE A 27 -3.71 -0.63 -0.47
C PHE A 27 -2.20 -0.55 -0.76
N ILE A 28 -1.40 -0.55 0.30
CA ILE A 28 0.05 -0.76 0.21
C ILE A 28 0.43 -2.12 0.78
N GLU A 29 1.50 -2.68 0.23
CA GLU A 29 2.03 -3.99 0.60
C GLU A 29 3.57 -3.96 0.54
N LEU A 30 4.20 -4.76 1.41
CA LEU A 30 5.66 -4.94 1.41
C LEU A 30 6.02 -6.09 0.46
N GLN A 31 6.71 -5.77 -0.63
CA GLN A 31 7.31 -6.78 -1.50
C GLN A 31 8.62 -7.28 -0.91
N GLN A 32 8.73 -8.59 -0.72
CA GLN A 32 9.99 -9.29 -0.51
C GLN A 32 10.51 -9.79 -1.87
N PRO A 33 11.77 -9.52 -2.25
CA PRO A 33 12.33 -10.03 -3.50
C PRO A 33 12.38 -11.56 -3.55
N ASP A 34 12.09 -12.10 -4.74
CA ASP A 34 12.23 -13.50 -5.11
C ASP A 34 13.00 -13.64 -6.45
N GLU A 35 13.10 -14.85 -6.98
CA GLU A 35 13.82 -15.14 -8.25
C GLU A 35 13.23 -14.44 -9.48
N HIS A 36 12.01 -13.91 -9.39
CA HIS A 36 11.32 -13.19 -10.46
C HIS A 36 11.26 -11.69 -10.23
N SER A 37 11.79 -11.20 -9.10
CA SER A 37 11.73 -9.81 -8.71
C SER A 37 12.75 -8.96 -9.46
N LYS A 38 12.30 -7.76 -9.89
CA LYS A 38 13.18 -6.77 -10.52
C LYS A 38 14.09 -6.05 -9.52
N MET A 39 13.61 -5.86 -8.28
CA MET A 39 14.35 -5.20 -7.21
C MET A 39 14.97 -6.25 -6.28
N THR A 40 16.17 -5.99 -5.78
CA THR A 40 16.94 -6.93 -4.94
C THR A 40 16.82 -6.65 -3.44
N SER A 41 16.15 -5.57 -3.06
CA SER A 41 15.89 -5.19 -1.66
C SER A 41 14.39 -5.07 -1.42
N PRO A 42 13.89 -5.34 -0.19
CA PRO A 42 12.47 -5.14 0.13
C PRO A 42 12.03 -3.69 -0.07
N TYR A 43 10.81 -3.51 -0.58
CA TYR A 43 10.23 -2.19 -0.82
C TYR A 43 8.71 -2.25 -0.63
N ILE A 44 8.12 -1.09 -0.32
CA ILE A 44 6.67 -0.96 -0.26
C ILE A 44 6.19 -0.48 -1.62
N TYR A 45 5.11 -1.06 -2.12
CA TYR A 45 4.40 -0.56 -3.30
C TYR A 45 2.96 -0.24 -2.95
N ILE A 46 2.35 0.62 -3.75
CA ILE A 46 0.91 0.88 -3.73
C ILE A 46 0.26 0.12 -4.89
N ASP A 47 -0.81 -0.59 -4.60
CA ASP A 47 -1.67 -1.24 -5.58
C ASP A 47 -2.90 -0.35 -5.81
N THR A 48 -3.04 0.14 -7.04
CA THR A 48 -4.26 0.84 -7.48
C THR A 48 -5.01 0.08 -8.57
N THR A 49 -4.65 -1.17 -8.83
CA THR A 49 -5.28 -2.00 -9.89
C THR A 49 -6.76 -2.26 -9.61
N GLY A 50 -7.11 -2.37 -8.31
CA GLY A 50 -8.48 -2.53 -7.84
C GLY A 50 -9.30 -1.24 -7.75
N LEU A 51 -8.73 -0.08 -8.08
CA LEU A 51 -9.39 1.22 -7.95
C LEU A 51 -10.71 1.28 -8.74
N GLN A 52 -11.79 1.57 -8.00
CA GLN A 52 -13.12 1.84 -8.54
C GLN A 52 -13.36 3.34 -8.60
N THR A 53 -13.43 3.90 -9.81
CA THR A 53 -13.60 5.34 -10.05
C THR A 53 -14.22 5.57 -11.42
N ASP A 54 -14.99 6.66 -11.56
CA ASP A 54 -15.56 7.11 -12.83
C ASP A 54 -14.53 7.88 -13.69
N ASN A 55 -13.36 8.20 -13.13
CA ASN A 55 -12.27 8.80 -13.88
C ASN A 55 -11.52 7.73 -14.68
N GLU A 56 -11.85 7.59 -15.97
CA GLU A 56 -11.21 6.63 -16.87
C GLU A 56 -9.70 6.84 -17.03
N ALA A 57 -9.19 8.05 -16.77
CA ALA A 57 -7.77 8.37 -16.83
C ALA A 57 -7.01 8.04 -15.54
N ALA A 58 -7.69 7.56 -14.49
CA ALA A 58 -7.05 7.22 -13.23
C ALA A 58 -6.09 6.02 -13.43
N PRO A 59 -4.81 6.15 -13.04
CA PRO A 59 -3.84 5.08 -13.22
C PRO A 59 -4.17 3.89 -12.32
N LYS A 60 -4.20 2.70 -12.92
CA LYS A 60 -4.41 1.41 -12.26
C LYS A 60 -3.15 0.57 -12.42
N SER A 61 -2.23 0.69 -11.48
CA SER A 61 -0.90 0.11 -11.58
C SER A 61 -0.33 -0.29 -10.22
N LEU A 62 0.77 -1.05 -10.26
CA LEU A 62 1.62 -1.33 -9.11
C LEU A 62 2.88 -0.48 -9.24
N VAL A 63 3.13 0.40 -8.28
CA VAL A 63 4.30 1.28 -8.30
C VAL A 63 4.94 1.38 -6.92
N PRO A 64 6.28 1.55 -6.84
CA PRO A 64 6.94 1.82 -5.57
C PRO A 64 6.29 3.01 -4.86
N TRP A 65 6.05 2.84 -3.56
CA TRP A 65 5.39 3.84 -2.74
C TRP A 65 6.41 4.57 -1.87
N LEU A 66 6.28 5.89 -1.82
CA LEU A 66 7.04 6.75 -0.93
C LEU A 66 6.09 7.32 0.12
N ALA A 67 6.34 7.05 1.39
CA ALA A 67 5.56 7.63 2.47
C ALA A 67 5.78 9.15 2.51
N SER A 68 4.70 9.91 2.35
CA SER A 68 4.72 11.35 2.56
C SER A 68 4.75 11.69 4.06
N GLN A 69 5.02 12.95 4.40
CA GLN A 69 4.90 13.40 5.80
C GLN A 69 3.46 13.23 6.33
N THR A 70 2.45 13.40 5.47
CA THR A 70 1.04 13.19 5.82
C THR A 70 0.69 11.71 5.99
N ASP A 71 1.47 10.79 5.43
CA ASP A 71 1.33 9.36 5.67
C ASP A 71 1.94 8.95 7.01
N MET A 72 3.13 9.49 7.30
CA MET A 72 3.86 9.19 8.54
C MET A 72 3.15 9.74 9.79
N LEU A 73 2.41 10.84 9.67
CA LEU A 73 1.67 11.49 10.76
C LEU A 73 0.20 11.05 10.87
N ALA A 74 -0.21 10.08 10.06
CA ALA A 74 -1.60 9.62 10.00
C ALA A 74 -1.95 8.59 11.07
N GLU A 75 -3.21 8.62 11.50
CA GLU A 75 -3.78 7.76 12.54
C GLU A 75 -4.91 6.85 12.01
N ASP A 76 -5.27 7.01 10.73
CA ASP A 76 -6.38 6.36 10.02
C ASP A 76 -5.91 5.17 9.17
N TRP A 77 -4.80 4.52 9.52
CA TRP A 77 -4.38 3.29 8.85
C TRP A 77 -5.28 2.10 9.23
N LEU A 78 -5.65 1.31 8.24
CA LEU A 78 -6.54 0.15 8.34
C LEU A 78 -5.83 -1.09 7.82
N ASP A 79 -6.07 -2.23 8.48
CA ASP A 79 -5.66 -3.53 7.97
C ASP A 79 -6.68 -4.03 6.94
N VAL A 80 -6.20 -4.52 5.79
CA VAL A 80 -7.07 -5.04 4.72
C VAL A 80 -6.87 -6.53 4.45
N GLY A 81 -6.19 -7.24 5.34
CA GLY A 81 -5.96 -8.68 5.26
C GLY A 81 -4.61 -9.07 4.65
N ALA A 82 -4.37 -10.38 4.58
CA ALA A 82 -3.16 -10.96 4.02
C ALA A 82 -3.28 -11.16 2.49
N SER A 83 -2.13 -11.41 1.87
CA SER A 83 -1.95 -11.51 0.43
C SER A 83 -2.73 -12.62 -0.24
#